data_AF-A0A060CQ54-F1
#
_entry.id   AF-A0A060CQ54-F1
#
_cell.length_a   1.000
_cell.length_b   1.000
_cell.length_c   1.000
_cell.angle_alpha   90.00
_cell.angle_beta   90.00
_cell.angle_gamma   90.00
#
_symmetry.space_group_name_H-M   'P 1'
#
loop_
_entity.id
_entity.type
_entity.pdbx_description
1 polymer ?
#
loop_
_entity_poly.entity_id
_entity_poly.type
_entity_poly.pdbx_seq_one_letter_code
_entity_poly.pdbx_strand_id
1 'polypeptide(L)'
;TEWQNKAGVKFNYSRDKNPDRKLRLGFVSGDFFNHPVSHFLRPFWDNINRQEFFIVGYNNSETHDKVTDHFESTSNLWREIRSYSSVELAKTDT
;
A
#
# COMPACT_ATOMS: atom_id res chain seq x y z
N THR A 1 -8.51 -13.56 12.77
CA THR A 1 -7.20 -13.81 13.43
C THR A 1 -7.29 -13.38 14.89
N GLU A 2 -6.38 -13.79 15.79
CA GLU A 2 -6.39 -13.34 17.20
C GLU A 2 -6.37 -11.81 17.33
N TRP A 3 -5.62 -11.11 16.48
CA TRP A 3 -5.59 -9.65 16.44
C TRP A 3 -6.96 -9.02 16.12
N GLN A 4 -7.70 -9.57 15.15
CA GLN A 4 -9.04 -9.08 14.78
C GLN A 4 -10.04 -9.20 15.94
N ASN A 5 -9.99 -10.33 16.65
CA ASN A 5 -10.85 -10.57 17.81
C ASN A 5 -10.53 -9.57 18.94
N LYS A 6 -9.23 -9.32 19.21
CA LYS A 6 -8.80 -8.33 20.20
C LYS A 6 -9.19 -6.90 19.82
N ALA A 7 -9.11 -6.57 18.53
CA ALA A 7 -9.49 -5.26 17.99
C ALA A 7 -11.01 -5.10 17.78
N GLY A 8 -11.82 -6.13 18.07
CA GLY A 8 -13.28 -6.07 17.92
C GLY A 8 -13.77 -5.87 16.48
N VAL A 9 -12.97 -6.28 15.48
CA VAL A 9 -13.26 -6.05 14.06
C VAL A 9 -13.47 -7.34 13.30
N LYS A 10 -14.55 -7.41 12.53
CA LYS A 10 -14.83 -8.48 11.58
C LYS A 10 -14.69 -7.95 10.16
N PHE A 11 -13.85 -8.59 9.37
CA PHE A 11 -13.66 -8.24 7.97
C PHE A 11 -14.26 -9.34 7.09
N ASN A 12 -15.05 -8.94 6.10
CA ASN A 12 -15.56 -9.84 5.07
C ASN A 12 -14.64 -9.74 3.86
N TYR A 13 -13.73 -10.68 3.71
CA TYR A 13 -12.84 -10.73 2.55
C TYR A 13 -13.48 -11.56 1.44
N SER A 14 -14.33 -10.93 0.62
CA SER A 14 -14.73 -11.52 -0.67
C SER A 14 -13.68 -11.14 -1.70
N ARG A 15 -12.74 -12.06 -1.97
CA ARG A 15 -11.73 -11.86 -3.02
C ARG A 15 -12.06 -12.75 -4.19
N ASP A 16 -12.06 -12.18 -5.39
CA ASP A 16 -11.98 -12.96 -6.60
C ASP A 16 -10.71 -13.83 -6.55
N LYS A 17 -10.88 -15.14 -6.75
CA LYS A 17 -9.80 -16.14 -6.71
C LYS A 17 -9.34 -16.55 -8.10
N ASN A 18 -9.86 -15.93 -9.16
CA ASN A 18 -9.38 -16.14 -10.51
C ASN A 18 -7.86 -15.89 -10.58
N PRO A 19 -7.04 -16.88 -10.98
CA PRO A 19 -5.59 -16.70 -11.09
C PRO A 19 -5.19 -15.68 -12.17
N ASP A 20 -6.03 -15.44 -13.16
CA ASP A 20 -5.73 -14.57 -14.31
C ASP A 20 -6.13 -13.11 -14.08
N ARG A 21 -6.69 -12.78 -12.91
CA ARG A 21 -7.10 -11.40 -12.61
C ARG A 21 -5.89 -10.52 -12.34
N LYS A 22 -6.05 -9.22 -12.59
CA LYS A 22 -5.11 -8.21 -12.12
C LYS A 22 -4.99 -8.24 -10.59
N LEU A 23 -3.78 -8.44 -10.06
CA LEU A 23 -3.51 -8.50 -8.62
C LEU A 23 -3.28 -7.09 -8.06
N ARG A 24 -3.88 -6.78 -6.90
CA ARG A 24 -3.68 -5.49 -6.21
C ARG A 24 -2.55 -5.66 -5.19
N LEU A 25 -1.48 -4.88 -5.31
CA LEU A 25 -0.33 -4.87 -4.41
C LEU A 25 -0.35 -3.58 -3.59
N GLY A 26 -0.54 -3.70 -2.28
CA GLY A 26 -0.48 -2.57 -1.35
C GLY A 26 0.87 -2.52 -0.65
N PHE A 27 1.58 -1.40 -0.77
CA PHE A 27 2.81 -1.12 -0.04
C PHE A 27 2.50 -0.11 1.07
N VAL A 28 2.75 -0.51 2.32
CA VAL A 28 2.56 0.34 3.50
C VAL A 28 3.92 0.68 4.07
N SER A 29 4.27 1.97 4.13
CA SER A 29 5.56 2.40 4.67
C SER A 29 5.51 3.82 5.22
N GLY A 30 6.28 4.07 6.26
CA GLY A 30 6.59 5.42 6.73
C GLY A 30 7.75 6.08 5.97
N ASP A 31 8.37 5.35 5.03
CA ASP A 31 9.68 5.67 4.47
C ASP A 31 9.68 5.92 2.96
N PHE A 32 8.55 6.34 2.37
CA PHE A 32 8.43 6.66 0.94
C PHE A 32 9.11 7.99 0.53
N PHE A 33 10.12 8.42 1.25
CA PHE A 33 10.95 9.58 0.94
C PHE A 33 12.40 9.12 0.73
N ASN A 34 13.37 10.04 0.60
CA ASN A 34 14.78 9.71 0.50
C ASN A 34 15.32 8.99 1.76
N HIS A 35 15.10 7.67 1.81
CA HIS A 35 15.39 6.75 2.91
C HIS A 35 15.87 5.39 2.34
N PRO A 36 16.72 4.61 3.05
CA PRO A 36 17.19 3.30 2.61
C PRO A 36 16.10 2.35 2.09
N VAL A 37 14.93 2.30 2.75
CA VAL A 37 13.80 1.47 2.29
C VAL A 37 13.37 1.83 0.88
N SER A 38 13.27 3.12 0.57
CA SER A 38 12.92 3.59 -0.77
C SER A 38 13.97 3.21 -1.81
N HIS A 39 15.27 3.25 -1.47
CA HIS A 39 16.33 2.80 -2.38
C HIS A 39 16.22 1.31 -2.73
N PHE A 40 15.88 0.46 -1.76
CA PHE A 40 15.65 -0.96 -2.02
C PHE A 40 14.34 -1.23 -2.77
N LEU A 41 13.28 -0.48 -2.48
CA LEU A 41 11.97 -0.67 -3.09
C LEU A 41 11.92 -0.19 -4.55
N ARG A 42 12.55 0.95 -4.84
CA ARG A 42 12.52 1.63 -6.14
C ARG A 42 12.74 0.70 -7.36
N PRO A 43 13.78 -0.15 -7.42
CA PRO A 43 13.97 -1.03 -8.59
C PRO A 43 12.82 -2.01 -8.78
N PHE A 44 12.23 -2.57 -7.71
CA PHE A 44 11.09 -3.46 -7.84
C PHE A 44 9.85 -2.68 -8.26
N TRP A 45 9.59 -1.55 -7.61
CA TRP A 45 8.47 -0.68 -7.92
C TRP A 45 8.44 -0.30 -9.40
N ASP A 46 9.58 0.11 -9.96
CA ASP A 46 9.66 0.56 -11.36
C ASP A 46 9.51 -0.60 -12.37
N ASN A 47 9.82 -1.83 -11.97
CA ASN A 47 9.77 -3.00 -12.85
C ASN A 47 8.53 -3.90 -12.70
N ILE A 48 7.64 -3.64 -11.74
CA ILE A 48 6.37 -4.39 -11.63
C ILE A 48 5.54 -4.23 -12.91
N ASN A 49 5.11 -5.36 -13.49
CA ASN A 49 4.27 -5.36 -14.69
C ASN A 49 2.91 -4.69 -14.41
N ARG A 50 2.71 -3.47 -14.90
CA ARG A 50 1.48 -2.69 -14.68
C ARG A 50 0.24 -3.25 -15.38
N GLN A 51 0.39 -4.22 -16.29
CA GLN A 51 -0.75 -4.93 -16.88
C GLN A 51 -1.31 -5.98 -15.92
N GLU A 52 -0.45 -6.68 -15.20
CA GLU A 52 -0.80 -7.75 -14.26
C GLU A 52 -1.05 -7.25 -12.83
N PHE A 53 -0.48 -6.10 -12.47
CA PHE A 53 -0.55 -5.57 -11.11
C PHE A 53 -1.12 -4.16 -11.03
N PHE A 54 -1.98 -3.93 -10.04
CA PHE A 54 -2.47 -2.61 -9.61
C PHE A 54 -1.73 -2.23 -8.32
N ILE A 55 -0.96 -1.15 -8.35
CA ILE A 55 -0.11 -0.75 -7.22
C ILE A 55 -0.77 0.33 -6.40
N VAL A 56 -0.81 0.13 -5.08
CA VAL A 56 -1.26 1.11 -4.09
C VAL A 56 -0.12 1.47 -3.16
N GLY A 57 0.15 2.76 -2.98
CA GLY A 57 1.04 3.29 -1.96
C GLY A 57 0.27 3.84 -0.77
N TYR A 58 0.63 3.41 0.44
CA TYR A 58 0.06 3.86 1.71
C TYR A 58 1.16 4.55 2.53
N ASN A 59 1.24 5.87 2.39
CA ASN A 59 2.26 6.70 3.02
C ASN A 59 1.90 7.03 4.46
N ASN A 60 2.78 6.64 5.38
CA ASN A 60 2.66 6.90 6.81
C ASN A 60 3.70 7.92 7.30
N SER A 61 4.23 8.75 6.39
CA SER A 61 5.22 9.79 6.68
C SER A 61 4.60 11.19 6.66
N GLU A 62 5.23 12.13 7.35
CA GLU A 62 5.03 13.57 7.10
C GLU A 62 6.02 14.10 6.07
N THR A 63 7.11 13.37 5.83
CA THR A 63 8.14 13.75 4.88
C THR A 63 7.64 13.53 3.47
N HIS A 64 7.74 14.58 2.64
CA HIS A 64 7.41 14.53 1.22
C HIS A 64 8.55 15.16 0.42
N ASP A 65 9.12 14.39 -0.50
CA ASP A 65 10.19 14.85 -1.39
C ASP A 65 10.04 14.26 -2.81
N LYS A 66 11.06 14.46 -3.66
CA LYS A 66 11.06 13.96 -5.03
C LYS A 66 10.98 12.43 -5.14
N VAL A 67 11.39 11.69 -4.11
CA VAL A 67 11.24 10.23 -4.05
C VAL A 67 9.78 9.90 -3.77
N THR A 68 9.13 10.64 -2.87
CA THR A 68 7.68 10.52 -2.63
C THR A 68 6.88 10.84 -3.89
N ASP A 69 7.19 11.95 -4.56
CA ASP A 69 6.55 12.34 -5.84
C ASP A 69 6.64 11.22 -6.89
N HIS A 70 7.78 10.53 -6.96
CA HIS A 70 7.97 9.41 -7.88
C HIS A 70 7.03 8.24 -7.53
N PHE A 71 7.00 7.81 -6.27
CA PHE A 71 6.13 6.70 -5.86
C PHE A 71 4.65 7.05 -6.03
N GLU A 72 4.25 8.27 -5.68
CA GLU A 72 2.88 8.76 -5.84
C GLU A 72 2.48 8.76 -7.32
N SER A 73 3.25 9.44 -8.18
CA SER A 73 2.92 9.61 -9.61
C SER A 73 2.96 8.33 -10.43
N THR A 74 3.67 7.30 -9.95
CA THR A 74 3.77 5.99 -10.64
C THR A 74 2.94 4.88 -9.98
N SER A 75 2.17 5.22 -8.94
CA SER A 75 1.15 4.35 -8.33
C SER A 75 -0.16 4.41 -9.11
N ASN A 76 -0.99 3.37 -9.00
CA ASN A 76 -2.38 3.46 -9.47
C ASN A 76 -3.30 4.12 -8.44
N LEU A 77 -2.90 4.11 -7.16
CA LEU A 77 -3.57 4.81 -6.07
C LEU A 77 -2.54 5.17 -4.99
N TRP A 78 -2.59 6.40 -4.52
CA TRP A 78 -1.80 6.90 -3.40
C TRP A 78 -2.72 7.28 -2.24
N ARG A 79 -2.32 6.95 -1.01
CA ARG A 79 -3.06 7.31 0.20
C ARG A 79 -2.12 7.77 1.30
N GLU A 80 -2.40 8.95 1.82
CA GLU A 80 -1.85 9.43 3.08
C GLU A 80 -2.62 8.80 4.24
N ILE A 81 -1.94 8.01 5.06
CA ILE A 81 -2.57 7.19 6.12
C ILE A 81 -2.09 7.52 7.53
N ARG A 82 -1.27 8.57 7.67
CA ARG A 82 -0.72 8.97 8.98
C ARG A 82 -1.78 9.24 10.04
N SER A 83 -2.92 9.79 9.63
CA SER A 83 -4.04 10.07 10.54
C SER A 83 -4.91 8.85 10.84
N TYR A 84 -4.63 7.70 10.23
CA TYR A 84 -5.48 6.51 10.33
C TYR A 84 -5.01 5.66 11.52
N SER A 85 -5.95 5.24 12.36
CA SER A 85 -5.71 4.11 13.25
C SER A 85 -5.50 2.82 12.44
N SER A 86 -4.89 1.81 13.06
CA SER A 86 -4.71 0.49 12.43
C SER A 86 -6.03 -0.12 11.96
N VAL A 87 -7.13 0.16 12.68
CA VAL A 87 -8.47 -0.34 12.33
C VAL A 87 -9.03 0.39 11.12
N GLU A 88 -8.89 1.71 11.04
CA GLU A 88 -9.34 2.49 9.88
C GLU A 88 -8.58 2.09 8.63
N LEU A 89 -7.25 1.99 8.72
CA LEU A 89 -6.42 1.53 7.61
C LEU A 89 -6.86 0.15 7.11
N ALA A 90 -7.05 -0.81 8.02
CA ALA A 90 -7.45 -2.16 7.66
C ALA A 90 -8.82 -2.24 6.96
N LYS A 91 -9.71 -1.26 7.18
CA LYS A 91 -11.03 -1.18 6.51
C LYS A 91 -10.98 -0.51 5.14
N THR A 92 -9.95 0.29 4.86
CA THR A 92 -9.88 1.19 3.70
C THR A 92 -9.72 0.45 2.36
N ASP A 93 -9.34 -0.83 2.39
CA ASP A 93 -9.05 -1.66 1.20
C ASP A 93 -9.92 -2.94 1.17
N THR A 94 -11.13 -2.86 1.74
CA THR A 94 -12.19 -3.87 1.59
C THR A 94 -13.08 -3.55 0.39
#